data_AF-A0A1H8TPX0-F1
#
_entry.id   AF-A0A1H8TPX0-F1
#
_cell.length_a   1.000
_cell.length_b   1.000
_cell.length_c   1.000
_cell.angle_alpha   90.00
_cell.angle_beta   90.00
_cell.angle_gamma   90.00
#
_symmetry.space_group_name_H-M   'P 1'
#
loop_
_entity.id
_entity.type
_entity.pdbx_description
1 polymer ?
#
loop_
_entity_poly.entity_id
_entity_poly.type
_entity_poly.pdbx_seq_one_letter_code
_entity_poly.pdbx_strand_id
1 'polypeptide(L)' 'MIIVKTDSFSTPARLALFINENNIKREDILSITDGARGLTIFFHGDSEIEEITHGLFS' A
#
# COMPACT_ATOMS: atom_id res chain seq x y z
N MET A 1 3.03 -5.68 15.77
CA MET A 1 4.23 -4.84 16.00
C MET A 1 4.34 -3.85 14.87
N ILE A 2 4.43 -2.54 15.16
CA ILE A 2 4.57 -1.51 14.13
C ILE A 2 5.98 -1.59 13.53
N ILE A 3 6.05 -1.75 12.22
CA ILE A 3 7.29 -1.80 11.44
C ILE A 3 7.19 -0.87 10.23
N VAL A 4 8.32 -0.60 9.59
CA VAL A 4 8.32 0.01 8.24
C VAL A 4 8.03 -1.08 7.23
N LYS A 5 7.00 -0.89 6.40
CA LYS A 5 6.66 -1.75 5.27
C LYS A 5 6.80 -0.99 3.95
N THR A 6 6.95 -1.76 2.88
CA THR A 6 6.95 -1.25 1.51
C THR A 6 6.09 -2.16 0.64
N ASP A 7 5.38 -1.56 -0.31
CA ASP A 7 4.63 -2.32 -1.32
C ASP A 7 4.60 -1.57 -2.66
N SER A 8 4.34 -2.28 -3.76
CA SER A 8 4.41 -1.78 -5.13
C SER A 8 3.13 -2.06 -5.91
N PHE A 9 2.59 -1.03 -6.56
CA PHE A 9 1.33 -1.09 -7.29
C PHE A 9 1.50 -0.63 -8.73
N SER A 10 0.85 -1.33 -9.66
CA SER A 10 0.90 -1.01 -11.10
C SER A 10 0.03 0.19 -11.47
N THR A 11 -0.96 0.55 -10.65
CA THR A 11 -1.87 1.67 -10.89
C THR A 11 -2.17 2.48 -9.62
N PRO A 12 -2.45 3.79 -9.74
CA PRO A 12 -2.91 4.60 -8.62
C PRO A 12 -4.17 4.07 -7.94
N ALA A 13 -5.08 3.47 -8.69
CA ALA A 13 -6.34 2.93 -8.17
C ALA A 13 -6.11 1.75 -7.20
N ARG A 14 -5.19 0.83 -7.54
CA ARG A 14 -4.81 -0.30 -6.68
C ARG A 14 -4.17 0.18 -5.38
N LEU A 15 -3.27 1.17 -5.45
CA LEU A 15 -2.67 1.78 -4.26
C LEU A 15 -3.74 2.42 -3.36
N ALA A 16 -4.69 3.16 -3.94
CA ALA A 16 -5.75 3.80 -3.18
C ALA A 16 -6.65 2.77 -2.47
N LEU A 17 -7.02 1.68 -3.15
CA LEU A 17 -7.77 0.57 -2.56
C LEU A 17 -7.00 -0.03 -1.37
N PHE A 18 -5.72 -0.35 -1.56
CA PHE A 18 -4.87 -0.91 -0.50
C PHE A 18 -4.84 -0.02 0.75
N ILE A 19 -4.63 1.30 0.58
CA ILE A 19 -4.62 2.27 1.68
C ILE A 19 -5.96 2.25 2.43
N ASN A 20 -7.07 2.29 1.69
CA ASN A 20 -8.41 2.35 2.28
C ASN A 20 -8.79 1.06 3.01
N GLU A 21 -8.52 -0.10 2.42
CA GLU A 21 -8.89 -1.39 2.99
C GLU A 21 -8.10 -1.71 4.26
N ASN A 22 -6.83 -1.32 4.30
CA ASN A 22 -5.97 -1.48 5.47
C ASN A 22 -6.08 -0.31 6.47
N ASN A 23 -6.95 0.67 6.21
CA ASN A 23 -7.12 1.87 7.04
C ASN A 23 -5.78 2.57 7.35
N ILE A 24 -4.86 2.61 6.39
CA ILE A 24 -3.55 3.24 6.56
C ILE A 24 -3.77 4.75 6.67
N LYS A 25 -3.40 5.32 7.82
CA LYS A 25 -3.58 6.76 8.05
C LYS A 25 -2.51 7.54 7.30
N ARG A 26 -2.85 8.77 6.93
CA ARG A 26 -1.94 9.64 6.17
C ARG A 26 -0.63 9.89 6.94
N GLU A 27 -0.71 10.07 8.24
CA GLU A 27 0.43 10.27 9.13
C GLU A 27 1.40 9.09 9.20
N ASP A 28 0.92 7.88 8.86
CA ASP A 28 1.75 6.67 8.83
C ASP A 28 2.44 6.46 7.47
N ILE A 29 2.05 7.22 6.44
CA ILE A 29 2.67 7.17 5.11
C ILE A 29 3.94 8.02 5.10
N LEU A 30 5.07 7.37 4.91
CA LEU A 30 6.38 8.00 4.86
C LEU A 30 6.64 8.64 3.49
N SER A 31 6.33 7.90 2.42
CA SER A 31 6.45 8.41 1.05
C SER A 31 5.69 7.54 0.06
N ILE A 32 5.30 8.17 -1.06
CA ILE A 32 4.84 7.49 -2.26
C ILE A 32 5.74 7.96 -3.38
N THR A 33 6.36 7.00 -4.09
CA THR A 33 7.26 7.28 -5.21
C THR A 33 6.66 6.71 -6.49
N ASP A 34 6.86 7.43 -7.59
CA ASP A 34 6.48 6.99 -8.93
C ASP A 34 7.76 6.66 -9.71
N GLY A 35 7.82 5.44 -10.23
CA GLY A 35 8.97 4.94 -10.97
C GLY A 35 8.54 4.21 -12.24
N ALA A 36 9.52 3.86 -13.08
CA ALA A 36 9.26 3.22 -14.38
C ALA A 36 8.45 1.91 -14.32
N ARG A 37 8.27 1.31 -13.14
CA ARG A 37 7.54 0.05 -12.92
C ARG A 37 6.26 0.21 -12.10
N GLY A 38 5.86 1.44 -11.77
CA GLY A 38 4.66 1.74 -11.00
C GLY A 38 4.94 2.56 -9.73
N LEU A 39 3.98 2.53 -8.83
CA LEU A 39 3.98 3.30 -7.58
C LEU A 39 4.50 2.44 -6.44
N THR A 40 5.42 2.96 -5.64
CA THR A 40 5.89 2.32 -4.41
C THR A 40 5.52 3.16 -3.21
N ILE A 41 4.89 2.55 -2.21
CA ILE A 41 4.55 3.20 -0.93
C ILE A 41 5.44 2.67 0.19
N PHE A 42 5.90 3.57 1.04
CA PHE A 42 6.57 3.28 2.30
C PHE A 42 5.71 3.80 3.45
N PHE A 43 5.43 2.96 4.45
CA PHE A 43 4.54 3.32 5.55
C PHE A 43 4.86 2.55 6.84
N HIS A 44 4.44 3.10 7.98
CA HIS A 44 4.41 2.38 9.24
C HIS A 44 3.12 1.58 9.36
N GLY A 45 3.21 0.30 9.71
CA GLY A 45 2.05 -0.57 9.80
C GLY A 45 2.30 -1.81 10.63
N ASP A 46 1.22 -2.49 11.02
CA ASP A 46 1.33 -3.79 11.66
C ASP A 46 1.91 -4.83 10.69
N SER A 47 2.63 -5.80 11.25
CA SER A 47 3.25 -6.88 10.47
C SER A 47 2.24 -7.65 9.62
N GLU A 48 0.98 -7.70 10.05
CA GLU A 48 -0.14 -8.42 9.44
C GLU A 48 -0.79 -7.69 8.23
N ILE A 49 -0.43 -6.43 7.97
CA ILE A 49 -0.96 -5.68 6.80
C ILE A 49 -0.40 -6.31 5.52
N GLU A 50 -1.26 -6.86 4.66
CA GLU A 50 -0.89 -7.44 3.36
C GLU A 50 -1.82 -6.93 2.26
N GLU A 51 -1.39 -6.98 1.00
CA GLU A 51 -2.29 -6.69 -0.13
C GLU A 51 -3.40 -7.74 -0.17
N ILE A 52 -4.65 -7.30 -0.03
CA ILE A 52 -5.80 -8.15 -0.31
C ILE A 52 -5.81 -8.38 -1.82
N THR A 53 -5.49 -9.61 -2.23
CA THR A 53 -5.52 -9.96 -3.64
C THR A 53 -6.97 -9.99 -4.12
N HIS A 54 -7.44 -8.87 -4.66
CA HIS A 54 -8.68 -8.83 -5.44
C HIS A 54 -8.44 -9.59 -6.73
N GLY A 55 -8.86 -10.85 -6.75
CA GLY A 55 -8.87 -11.69 -7.94
C GLY A 55 -9.69 -11.05 -9.05
N LEU A 56 -9.56 -11.54 -10.28
CA LEU A 56 -10.21 -10.98 -11.48
C LEU A 56 -11.76 -10.93 -11.44
N PHE A 57 -12.39 -11.39 -10.35
CA PHE A 57 -13.84 -11.56 -10.21
C PHE A 57 -14.42 -11.05 -8.88
N SER A 58 -13.71 -10.19 -8.14
CA SER A 58 -14.29 -9.46 -6.99
C SER A 58 -15.19 -8.32 -7.44
#